data_AF-A0A8H7BAW8-F1
#
_entry.id   AF-A0A8H7BAW8-F1
#
_cell.length_a   1.000
_cell.length_b   1.000
_cell.length_c   1.000
_cell.angle_alpha   90.00
_cell.angle_beta   90.00
_cell.angle_gamma   90.00
#
_symmetry.space_group_name_H-M   'P 1'
#
loop_
_entity.id
_entity.type
_entity.pdbx_description
1 polymer ?
#
loop_
_entity_poly.entity_id
_entity_poly.type
_entity_poly.pdbx_seq_one_letter_code
_entity_poly.pdbx_strand_id
1 'polypeptide(L)'
;MSRQQRILALLAIQLLMLLTIGLSLLAVKDRSPIRDQSAAVYTASDGSPSDNYTSGIRRGIFALPIQLPQRQDSACLASDNQLSPWKCASNSTFQLSVLPAPAGNETSTMIAVGSPSNDASVRHGEGIPNIPPLELSVVGGARNEDGSTYHFRTTYNKVVLLAEDEFPVDGELQAHPSALGDPFQPGSNLWQCVFNETLLEGYIYVTRVTSTAPNTAKTKIAGLSDFPYSMRLFEEWAPGGKTPYCQKVTMGSDGTLAPLAEEIALRLEDPQGNVAASMSRSTKRTGDREQRQEVRADHCQCQWLVDG
;
A
#
# COMPACT_ATOMS: atom_id res chain seq x y z
N MET A 1 17.32 25.21 -66.84
CA MET A 1 16.35 25.71 -65.84
C MET A 1 16.49 27.21 -65.68
N SER A 2 15.42 27.96 -65.98
CA SER A 2 15.37 29.43 -65.91
C SER A 2 15.45 29.92 -64.46
N ARG A 3 16.01 31.11 -64.21
CA ARG A 3 16.05 31.72 -62.86
C ARG A 3 14.65 31.81 -62.24
N GLN A 4 13.62 32.06 -63.05
CA GLN A 4 12.23 32.06 -62.61
C GLN A 4 11.77 30.70 -62.09
N GLN A 5 12.19 29.59 -62.73
CA GLN A 5 11.87 28.24 -62.27
C GLN A 5 12.55 27.90 -60.95
N ARG A 6 13.76 28.42 -60.70
CA ARG A 6 14.46 28.23 -59.42
C ARG A 6 13.79 28.98 -58.28
N ILE A 7 13.34 30.21 -58.53
CA ILE A 7 12.61 31.01 -57.54
C ILE A 7 11.26 30.36 -57.22
N LEU A 8 10.52 29.90 -58.23
CA LEU A 8 9.27 29.17 -58.05
C LEU A 8 9.47 27.86 -57.28
N ALA A 9 10.54 27.11 -57.57
CA ALA A 9 10.85 25.88 -56.85
C ALA A 9 11.16 26.14 -55.37
N LEU A 10 11.93 27.20 -55.06
CA LEU A 10 12.23 27.56 -53.67
C LEU A 10 10.98 27.98 -52.90
N LEU A 11 10.11 28.81 -53.50
CA LEU A 11 8.85 29.21 -52.88
C LEU A 11 7.91 28.01 -52.67
N ALA A 12 7.85 27.08 -53.62
CA ALA A 12 7.06 25.86 -53.49
C ALA A 12 7.56 24.97 -52.34
N ILE A 13 8.88 24.81 -52.19
CA ILE A 13 9.48 24.05 -51.09
C ILE A 13 9.20 24.73 -49.74
N GLN A 14 9.30 26.05 -49.67
CA GLN A 14 9.05 26.82 -48.45
C GLN A 14 7.57 26.74 -48.02
N LEU A 15 6.65 26.77 -48.99
CA LEU A 15 5.23 26.57 -48.74
C LEU A 15 4.94 25.14 -48.25
N LEU A 16 5.56 24.12 -48.86
CA LEU A 16 5.46 22.73 -48.45
C LEU A 16 5.95 22.53 -47.00
N MET A 17 7.08 23.15 -46.63
CA MET A 17 7.62 23.10 -45.27
C MET A 17 6.68 23.75 -44.25
N LEU A 18 6.08 24.89 -44.58
CA LEU A 18 5.10 25.55 -43.70
C LEU A 18 3.80 24.74 -43.59
N LEU A 19 3.38 24.10 -44.68
CA LEU A 19 2.19 23.26 -44.70
C LEU A 19 2.40 21.98 -43.88
N THR A 20 3.58 21.35 -43.95
CA THR A 20 3.89 20.17 -43.12
C THR A 20 3.98 20.54 -41.66
N ILE A 21 4.64 21.65 -41.29
CA ILE A 21 4.66 22.15 -39.90
C ILE A 21 3.24 22.48 -39.42
N GLY A 22 2.43 23.14 -40.24
CA GLY A 22 1.03 23.45 -39.92
C GLY A 22 0.18 22.20 -39.72
N LEU A 23 0.33 21.19 -40.58
CA LEU A 23 -0.35 19.89 -40.44
C LEU A 23 0.15 19.11 -39.22
N SER A 24 1.45 19.16 -38.91
CA SER A 24 2.00 18.58 -37.67
C SER A 24 1.47 19.26 -36.41
N LEU A 25 1.29 20.58 -36.43
CA LEU A 25 0.70 21.33 -35.32
C LEU A 25 -0.81 21.10 -35.20
N LEU A 26 -1.53 20.89 -36.31
CA LEU A 26 -2.95 20.55 -36.30
C LEU A 26 -3.20 19.08 -35.92
N ALA A 27 -2.25 18.17 -36.16
CA ALA A 27 -2.29 16.78 -35.69
C ALA A 27 -2.02 16.63 -34.18
N VAL A 28 -1.63 17.71 -33.49
CA VAL A 28 -1.53 17.76 -32.02
C VAL A 28 -2.88 18.08 -31.35
N LYS A 29 -3.94 18.35 -32.13
CA LYS A 29 -5.30 18.51 -31.61
C LYS A 29 -6.09 17.21 -31.78
N ASP A 30 -6.65 16.76 -30.66
CA ASP A 30 -7.37 15.50 -30.43
C ASP A 30 -6.52 14.24 -30.21
N ARG A 31 -5.40 14.37 -29.47
CA ARG A 31 -5.26 13.46 -28.33
C ARG A 31 -6.08 14.06 -27.20
N SER A 32 -7.30 13.56 -27.06
CA SER A 32 -8.00 13.60 -25.78
C SER A 32 -6.97 13.32 -24.69
N PRO A 33 -6.89 14.13 -23.61
CA PRO A 33 -6.27 13.60 -22.42
C PRO A 33 -7.01 12.29 -22.17
N ILE A 34 -6.28 11.19 -22.25
CA ILE A 34 -6.66 9.98 -21.55
C ILE A 34 -6.99 10.53 -20.18
N ARG A 35 -8.29 10.53 -19.88
CA ARG A 35 -8.79 10.72 -18.54
C ARG A 35 -8.28 9.47 -17.87
N ASP A 36 -7.01 9.53 -17.47
CA ASP A 36 -6.50 8.75 -16.39
C ASP A 36 -7.59 8.94 -15.35
N GLN A 37 -8.26 7.84 -15.04
CA GLN A 37 -8.79 7.66 -13.71
C GLN A 37 -7.57 7.61 -12.78
N SER A 38 -6.80 8.71 -12.73
CA SER A 38 -6.27 9.22 -11.49
C SER A 38 -7.52 9.30 -10.64
N ALA A 39 -7.69 8.30 -9.78
CA ALA A 39 -8.52 8.44 -8.60
C ALA A 39 -8.27 9.87 -8.12
N ALA A 40 -9.32 10.68 -8.11
CA ALA A 40 -9.21 12.05 -7.66
C ALA A 40 -8.42 11.98 -6.35
N VAL A 41 -7.19 12.47 -6.37
CA VAL A 41 -6.43 12.69 -5.15
C VAL A 41 -7.28 13.74 -4.47
N TYR A 42 -8.13 13.30 -3.54
CA TYR A 42 -8.91 14.17 -2.71
C TYR A 42 -7.88 14.89 -1.86
N THR A 43 -7.43 16.04 -2.37
CA THR A 43 -6.66 17.02 -1.64
C THR A 43 -7.38 17.24 -0.32
N ALA A 44 -6.65 17.13 0.78
CA ALA A 44 -7.09 17.43 2.13
C ALA A 44 -7.70 18.84 2.17
N SER A 45 -8.98 18.95 1.87
CA SER A 45 -9.77 20.17 1.95
C SER A 45 -10.73 19.94 3.09
N ASP A 46 -10.36 20.38 4.30
CA ASP A 46 -11.20 20.64 5.49
C ASP A 46 -12.46 19.77 5.62
N GLY A 47 -12.32 18.47 5.37
CA GLY A 47 -13.40 17.49 5.42
C GLY A 47 -13.69 17.16 6.87
N SER A 48 -14.26 18.12 7.60
CA SER A 48 -14.73 17.88 8.97
C SER A 48 -15.67 16.67 8.95
N PRO A 49 -15.53 15.72 9.91
CA PRO A 49 -16.39 14.56 9.98
C PRO A 49 -17.85 15.00 9.97
N SER A 50 -18.62 14.52 9.01
CA SER A 50 -20.04 14.86 8.91
C SER A 50 -20.83 13.91 9.81
N ASP A 51 -21.70 14.45 10.66
CA ASP A 51 -22.63 13.67 11.49
C ASP A 51 -23.80 13.07 10.69
N ASN A 52 -23.65 12.92 9.36
CA ASN A 52 -24.67 12.29 8.54
C ASN A 52 -24.61 10.75 8.65
N TYR A 53 -25.36 10.20 9.60
CA TYR A 53 -25.45 8.77 9.91
C TYR A 53 -26.31 7.94 8.93
N THR A 54 -26.52 8.41 7.68
CA THR A 54 -27.39 7.73 6.70
C THR A 54 -26.88 6.35 6.29
N SER A 55 -25.57 6.12 6.38
CA SER A 55 -24.95 4.79 6.46
C SER A 55 -24.55 4.58 7.92
N GLY A 56 -24.75 3.41 8.51
CA GLY A 56 -24.44 3.13 9.92
C GLY A 56 -22.94 3.20 10.30
N ILE A 57 -22.15 4.03 9.62
CA ILE A 57 -20.75 4.37 9.82
C ILE A 57 -20.58 5.86 9.48
N ARG A 58 -19.86 6.61 10.32
CA ARG A 58 -19.59 8.03 10.13
C ARG A 58 -18.69 8.26 8.91
N ARG A 59 -19.07 9.19 8.04
CA ARG A 59 -18.30 9.60 6.85
C ARG A 59 -17.30 10.71 7.20
N GLY A 60 -16.16 10.72 6.50
CA GLY A 60 -15.10 11.71 6.73
C GLY A 60 -13.71 11.17 6.45
N ILE A 61 -12.71 12.02 6.70
CA ILE A 61 -11.30 11.66 6.63
C ILE A 61 -10.77 11.58 8.06
N PHE A 62 -10.14 10.47 8.39
CA PHE A 62 -9.71 10.14 9.74
C PHE A 62 -8.23 9.74 9.77
N ALA A 63 -7.59 10.01 10.90
CA ALA A 63 -6.32 9.39 11.25
C ALA A 63 -6.57 7.97 11.78
N LEU A 64 -5.84 7.01 11.24
CA LEU A 64 -5.84 5.63 11.71
C LEU A 64 -4.43 5.33 12.26
N PRO A 65 -4.22 5.43 13.60
CA PRO A 65 -2.92 5.20 14.20
C PRO A 65 -2.58 3.70 14.17
N ILE A 66 -1.55 3.34 13.42
CA ILE A 66 -1.04 1.97 13.30
C ILE A 66 0.06 1.79 14.34
N GLN A 67 -0.28 1.10 15.42
CA GLN A 67 0.65 0.74 16.49
C GLN A 67 1.45 -0.51 16.13
N LEU A 68 2.18 -1.08 17.10
CA LEU A 68 2.87 -2.34 16.90
C LEU A 68 1.89 -3.45 16.50
N PRO A 69 2.25 -4.30 15.52
CA PRO A 69 1.42 -5.41 15.11
C PRO A 69 1.22 -6.40 16.26
N GLN A 70 0.00 -6.93 16.37
CA GLN A 70 -0.32 -8.03 17.29
C GLN A 70 0.26 -9.35 16.80
N ARG A 71 0.53 -9.47 15.49
CA ARG A 71 1.19 -10.62 14.87
C ARG A 71 2.03 -10.15 13.69
N GLN A 72 3.27 -10.64 13.61
CA GLN A 72 4.14 -10.50 12.45
C GLN A 72 4.81 -11.86 12.21
N ASP A 73 4.59 -12.44 11.04
CA ASP A 73 5.32 -13.64 10.60
C ASP A 73 5.95 -13.37 9.24
N SER A 74 7.22 -13.73 9.11
CA SER A 74 7.98 -13.66 7.86
C SER A 74 8.28 -15.07 7.32
N ALA A 75 7.41 -16.04 7.64
CA ALA A 75 7.62 -17.46 7.37
C ALA A 75 7.64 -17.81 5.87
N CYS A 76 7.16 -16.92 5.00
CA CYS A 76 7.25 -17.10 3.56
C CYS A 76 8.67 -16.97 2.99
N LEU A 77 9.63 -16.43 3.77
CA LEU A 77 11.01 -16.20 3.34
C LEU A 77 11.91 -17.32 3.89
N ALA A 78 12.68 -17.95 3.00
CA ALA A 78 13.47 -19.16 3.32
C ALA A 78 14.79 -18.89 4.06
N SER A 79 15.19 -17.63 4.20
CA SER A 79 16.53 -17.28 4.67
C SER A 79 16.50 -16.30 5.82
N ASP A 80 17.20 -16.63 6.91
CA ASP A 80 17.29 -15.79 8.12
C ASP A 80 17.95 -14.43 7.84
N ASN A 81 18.82 -14.34 6.83
CA ASN A 81 19.41 -13.08 6.37
C ASN A 81 18.48 -12.26 5.45
N GLN A 82 17.32 -12.80 5.08
CA GLN A 82 16.30 -12.15 4.25
C GLN A 82 14.99 -11.96 5.02
N LEU A 83 15.00 -11.86 6.36
CA LEU A 83 13.79 -11.55 7.14
C LEU A 83 13.48 -10.04 7.16
N SER A 84 14.49 -9.18 6.98
CA SER A 84 14.33 -7.71 6.95
C SER A 84 13.41 -7.18 5.84
N PRO A 85 13.36 -7.76 4.62
CA PRO A 85 12.41 -7.37 3.57
C PRO A 85 10.93 -7.42 3.95
N TRP A 86 10.52 -8.25 4.93
CA TRP A 86 9.15 -8.24 5.45
C TRP A 86 9.09 -7.55 6.81
N LYS A 87 8.53 -6.34 6.84
CA LYS A 87 8.26 -5.58 8.06
C LYS A 87 6.82 -5.10 8.06
N CYS A 88 6.21 -5.15 9.22
CA CYS A 88 4.92 -4.54 9.47
C CYS A 88 5.09 -3.06 9.86
N ALA A 89 4.16 -2.24 9.41
CA ALA A 89 3.99 -0.86 9.81
C ALA A 89 3.82 -0.81 11.33
N SER A 90 4.53 0.13 11.95
CA SER A 90 4.46 0.37 13.38
C SER A 90 4.73 1.85 13.65
N ASN A 91 4.07 2.39 14.66
CA ASN A 91 4.14 3.82 15.03
C ASN A 91 3.93 4.76 13.84
N SER A 92 3.01 4.39 12.93
CA SER A 92 2.66 5.18 11.75
C SER A 92 1.19 5.62 11.83
N THR A 93 0.78 6.52 10.94
CA THR A 93 -0.62 6.95 10.86
C THR A 93 -1.05 6.88 9.42
N PHE A 94 -2.11 6.12 9.16
CA PHE A 94 -2.75 6.09 7.85
C PHE A 94 -3.88 7.10 7.82
N GLN A 95 -4.14 7.67 6.64
CA GLN A 95 -5.37 8.39 6.36
C GLN A 95 -6.43 7.39 5.91
N LEU A 96 -7.51 7.29 6.68
CA LEU A 96 -8.68 6.49 6.32
C LEU A 96 -9.80 7.42 5.86
N SER A 97 -10.26 7.25 4.62
CA SER A 97 -11.36 8.06 4.06
C SER A 97 -12.60 7.21 3.91
N VAL A 98 -13.68 7.58 4.60
CA VAL A 98 -15.01 6.96 4.46
C VAL A 98 -15.87 7.86 3.59
N LEU A 99 -16.11 7.44 2.36
CA LEU A 99 -16.64 8.24 1.26
C LEU A 99 -18.06 7.78 0.88
N PRO A 100 -18.90 8.69 0.35
CA PRO A 100 -20.14 8.29 -0.31
C PRO A 100 -19.83 7.47 -1.57
N ALA A 101 -20.77 6.63 -1.99
CA ALA A 101 -20.66 5.95 -3.27
C ALA A 101 -20.81 6.90 -4.47
N PRO A 102 -20.29 6.49 -5.66
CA PRO A 102 -20.44 7.25 -6.89
C PRO A 102 -21.92 7.50 -7.22
N ALA A 103 -22.20 8.60 -7.93
CA ALA A 103 -23.55 8.99 -8.32
C ALA A 103 -24.29 7.81 -8.99
N GLY A 104 -25.46 7.43 -8.43
CA GLY A 104 -26.29 6.31 -8.92
C GLY A 104 -26.46 5.16 -7.93
N ASN A 105 -25.68 5.09 -6.84
CA ASN A 105 -25.90 4.15 -5.75
C ASN A 105 -25.72 4.89 -4.40
N GLU A 106 -26.81 5.39 -3.81
CA GLU A 106 -26.73 6.15 -2.56
C GLU A 106 -26.51 5.27 -1.31
N THR A 107 -26.63 3.95 -1.47
CA THR A 107 -26.60 2.99 -0.35
C THR A 107 -25.22 2.44 -0.05
N SER A 108 -24.30 2.47 -1.00
CA SER A 108 -22.94 1.96 -0.80
C SER A 108 -22.05 3.00 -0.10
N THR A 109 -21.10 2.50 0.68
CA THR A 109 -20.07 3.30 1.35
C THR A 109 -18.72 2.85 0.82
N MET A 110 -17.86 3.80 0.48
CA MET A 110 -16.53 3.51 -0.05
C MET A 110 -15.47 3.81 1.01
N ILE A 111 -14.35 3.10 0.95
CA ILE A 111 -13.17 3.33 1.79
C ILE A 111 -11.92 3.52 0.93
N ALA A 112 -11.04 4.41 1.36
CA ALA A 112 -9.71 4.58 0.80
C ALA A 112 -8.68 4.71 1.92
N VAL A 113 -7.46 4.25 1.68
CA VAL A 113 -6.33 4.32 2.62
C VAL A 113 -5.17 5.04 1.94
N GLY A 114 -4.50 5.94 2.65
CA GLY A 114 -3.35 6.66 2.11
C GLY A 114 -2.50 7.32 3.18
N SER A 115 -1.56 8.18 2.78
CA SER A 115 -0.78 9.01 3.69
C SER A 115 -1.60 10.21 4.20
N PRO A 116 -1.55 10.55 5.49
CA PRO A 116 -2.20 11.75 6.05
C PRO A 116 -1.42 13.04 5.75
N SER A 117 -0.15 12.93 5.38
CA SER A 117 0.70 14.07 5.04
C SER A 117 1.16 14.01 3.59
N ASN A 118 1.34 15.19 2.99
CA ASN A 118 2.12 15.34 1.76
C ASN A 118 3.63 15.37 2.05
N ASP A 119 4.05 14.77 3.18
CA ASP A 119 5.46 14.72 3.51
C ASP A 119 6.16 13.82 2.51
N ALA A 120 7.06 14.41 1.73
CA ALA A 120 7.88 13.70 0.76
C ALA A 120 9.05 12.98 1.44
N SER A 121 9.17 13.02 2.77
CA SER A 121 10.21 12.31 3.49
C SER A 121 10.04 10.80 3.31
N VAL A 122 11.01 10.21 2.61
CA VAL A 122 11.08 8.77 2.40
C VAL A 122 11.76 8.18 3.62
N ARG A 123 11.06 7.31 4.33
CA ARG A 123 11.46 6.77 5.62
C ARG A 123 11.82 5.31 5.53
N HIS A 124 12.67 4.89 6.45
CA HIS A 124 12.97 3.48 6.69
C HIS A 124 11.71 2.69 7.08
N GLY A 125 11.62 1.44 6.60
CA GLY A 125 10.56 0.49 6.93
C GLY A 125 9.46 0.38 5.87
N GLU A 126 8.29 -0.07 6.30
CA GLU A 126 7.13 -0.23 5.41
C GLU A 126 6.56 1.14 4.98
N GLY A 127 6.27 1.26 3.68
CA GLY A 127 5.53 2.39 3.13
C GLY A 127 4.03 2.33 3.46
N ILE A 128 3.38 3.49 3.57
CA ILE A 128 1.94 3.56 3.80
C ILE A 128 1.18 3.03 2.56
N PRO A 129 0.21 2.11 2.71
CA PRO A 129 -0.60 1.63 1.60
C PRO A 129 -1.37 2.78 0.92
N ASN A 130 -1.32 2.85 -0.40
CA ASN A 130 -2.14 3.74 -1.21
C ASN A 130 -3.26 2.93 -1.87
N ILE A 131 -4.41 2.87 -1.21
CA ILE A 131 -5.56 2.08 -1.61
C ILE A 131 -6.63 3.01 -2.20
N PRO A 132 -6.95 2.88 -3.50
CA PRO A 132 -8.01 3.70 -4.10
C PRO A 132 -9.38 3.36 -3.51
N PRO A 133 -10.39 4.24 -3.70
CA PRO A 133 -11.73 4.00 -3.20
C PRO A 133 -12.30 2.64 -3.63
N LEU A 134 -12.65 1.81 -2.65
CA LEU A 134 -13.30 0.51 -2.83
C LEU A 134 -14.52 0.37 -1.93
N GLU A 135 -15.42 -0.55 -2.26
CA GLU A 135 -16.69 -0.69 -1.55
C GLU A 135 -16.55 -1.42 -0.21
N LEU A 136 -17.14 -0.85 0.85
CA LEU A 136 -17.33 -1.52 2.13
C LEU A 136 -18.55 -2.44 2.07
N SER A 137 -18.36 -3.72 2.35
CA SER A 137 -19.46 -4.67 2.50
C SER A 137 -19.88 -4.79 3.96
N VAL A 138 -21.18 -4.99 4.20
CA VAL A 138 -21.70 -5.32 5.54
C VAL A 138 -21.63 -6.83 5.73
N VAL A 139 -20.98 -7.28 6.80
CA VAL A 139 -20.90 -8.71 7.13
C VAL A 139 -22.28 -9.18 7.62
N GLY A 140 -22.92 -10.08 6.86
CA GLY A 140 -24.25 -10.62 7.19
C GLY A 140 -24.28 -11.33 8.54
N GLY A 141 -25.34 -11.11 9.33
CA GLY A 141 -25.49 -11.67 10.67
C GLY A 141 -24.91 -10.82 11.81
N ALA A 142 -24.14 -9.77 11.49
CA ALA A 142 -23.60 -8.83 12.49
C ALA A 142 -24.59 -7.72 12.90
N ARG A 143 -25.89 -7.87 12.58
CA ARG A 143 -26.96 -7.01 13.09
C ARG A 143 -27.46 -7.55 14.43
N ASN A 144 -26.53 -7.90 15.31
CA ASN A 144 -26.85 -8.16 16.71
C ASN A 144 -27.11 -6.80 17.39
N GLU A 145 -27.78 -6.80 18.55
CA GLU A 145 -28.19 -5.57 19.24
C GLU A 145 -27.03 -4.58 19.53
N ASP A 146 -25.77 -5.04 19.40
CA ASP A 146 -24.53 -4.32 19.74
C ASP A 146 -23.90 -3.46 18.62
N GLY A 147 -24.21 -3.65 17.33
CA GLY A 147 -23.49 -2.91 16.28
C GLY A 147 -23.65 -3.38 14.83
N SER A 148 -22.76 -2.95 13.96
CA SER A 148 -22.61 -3.42 12.58
C SER A 148 -21.13 -3.60 12.25
N THR A 149 -20.80 -4.69 11.55
CA THR A 149 -19.44 -4.96 11.10
C THR A 149 -19.33 -4.72 9.60
N TYR A 150 -18.42 -3.85 9.22
CA TYR A 150 -18.05 -3.62 7.82
C TYR A 150 -16.77 -4.37 7.50
N HIS A 151 -16.65 -4.80 6.25
CA HIS A 151 -15.51 -5.54 5.75
C HIS A 151 -15.06 -4.96 4.42
N PHE A 152 -13.75 -4.96 4.20
CA PHE A 152 -13.18 -4.78 2.88
C PHE A 152 -11.99 -5.69 2.65
N ARG A 153 -11.72 -5.94 1.38
CA ARG A 153 -10.60 -6.75 0.93
C ARG A 153 -10.09 -6.25 -0.41
N THR A 154 -8.78 -6.11 -0.55
CA THR A 154 -8.11 -5.70 -1.78
C THR A 154 -6.70 -6.27 -1.84
N THR A 155 -6.04 -6.13 -2.98
CA THR A 155 -4.60 -6.35 -3.11
C THR A 155 -3.89 -5.05 -3.41
N TYR A 156 -2.61 -4.97 -3.05
CA TYR A 156 -1.73 -3.84 -3.37
C TYR A 156 -0.28 -4.32 -3.44
N ASN A 157 0.63 -3.46 -3.90
CA ASN A 157 2.05 -3.76 -3.87
C ASN A 157 2.66 -3.19 -2.59
N LYS A 158 3.02 -4.06 -1.65
CA LYS A 158 3.72 -3.66 -0.44
C LYS A 158 5.17 -3.31 -0.79
N VAL A 159 5.65 -2.20 -0.25
CA VAL A 159 7.02 -1.72 -0.42
C VAL A 159 7.65 -1.55 0.96
N VAL A 160 8.82 -2.15 1.13
CA VAL A 160 9.66 -1.99 2.34
C VAL A 160 11.00 -1.40 1.92
N LEU A 161 11.38 -0.30 2.57
CA LEU A 161 12.64 0.40 2.31
C LEU A 161 13.63 0.05 3.42
N LEU A 162 14.78 -0.49 3.02
CA LEU A 162 15.85 -0.90 3.92
C LEU A 162 17.11 -0.10 3.62
N ALA A 163 17.91 0.17 4.64
CA ALA A 163 19.25 0.73 4.42
C ALA A 163 20.13 -0.27 3.64
N GLU A 164 21.15 0.22 2.95
CA GLU A 164 21.99 -0.59 2.06
C GLU A 164 22.66 -1.78 2.79
N ASP A 165 23.00 -1.61 4.06
CA ASP A 165 23.70 -2.58 4.91
C ASP A 165 22.76 -3.56 5.65
N GLU A 166 21.45 -3.31 5.65
CA GLU A 166 20.44 -4.18 6.28
C GLU A 166 20.03 -5.37 5.41
N PHE A 167 20.42 -5.35 4.13
CA PHE A 167 20.20 -6.43 3.19
C PHE A 167 21.54 -6.92 2.62
N PRO A 168 22.28 -7.77 3.36
CA PRO A 168 23.60 -8.23 2.95
C PRO A 168 23.47 -9.27 1.82
N VAL A 169 24.07 -8.96 0.68
CA VAL A 169 24.10 -9.83 -0.51
C VAL A 169 25.05 -11.02 -0.31
N ASP A 170 26.13 -10.86 0.46
CA ASP A 170 27.22 -11.86 0.61
C ASP A 170 27.62 -12.20 2.06
N GLY A 171 26.84 -11.78 3.07
CA GLY A 171 27.01 -12.19 4.46
C GLY A 171 27.56 -11.14 5.42
N GLU A 172 27.27 -11.40 6.71
CA GLU A 172 27.23 -10.54 7.91
C GLU A 172 26.24 -9.37 7.85
N LEU A 173 25.08 -9.59 8.50
CA LEU A 173 24.19 -8.53 8.96
C LEU A 173 24.98 -7.62 9.93
N GLN A 174 25.33 -6.42 9.49
CA GLN A 174 25.71 -5.39 10.43
C GLN A 174 24.42 -4.81 11.03
N ALA A 175 24.29 -4.91 12.34
CA ALA A 175 23.20 -4.26 13.04
C ALA A 175 23.43 -2.74 12.96
N HIS A 176 22.81 -2.08 11.99
CA HIS A 176 22.74 -0.63 12.03
C HIS A 176 21.74 -0.25 13.12
N PRO A 177 22.11 0.64 14.05
CA PRO A 177 21.15 1.32 14.90
C PRO A 177 20.40 2.40 14.10
N SER A 178 19.97 2.11 12.86
CA SER A 178 19.07 2.97 12.12
C SER A 178 17.77 3.03 12.91
N ALA A 179 17.48 4.20 13.49
CA ALA A 179 16.26 4.36 14.25
C ALA A 179 15.09 4.22 13.28
N LEU A 180 14.23 3.24 13.53
CA LEU A 180 12.97 3.04 12.82
C LEU A 180 12.26 4.39 12.63
N GLY A 181 12.10 4.82 11.38
CA GLY A 181 11.44 6.08 11.03
C GLY A 181 12.36 7.28 10.78
N ASP A 182 13.68 7.12 10.74
CA ASP A 182 14.55 8.19 10.22
C ASP A 182 14.35 8.37 8.70
N PRO A 183 14.31 9.62 8.20
CA PRO A 183 14.25 9.89 6.78
C PRO A 183 15.61 9.65 6.14
N PHE A 184 15.61 8.96 5.02
CA PHE A 184 16.80 8.81 4.18
C PHE A 184 17.25 10.18 3.63
N GLN A 185 18.55 10.31 3.39
CA GLN A 185 19.15 11.55 2.89
C GLN A 185 19.25 11.51 1.36
N PRO A 186 19.06 12.65 0.66
CA PRO A 186 19.38 12.74 -0.76
C PRO A 186 20.78 12.20 -1.10
N GLY A 187 20.85 11.40 -2.15
CA GLY A 187 22.06 10.71 -2.60
C GLY A 187 22.34 9.37 -1.90
N SER A 188 21.59 8.98 -0.87
CA SER A 188 21.74 7.67 -0.24
C SER A 188 21.28 6.55 -1.17
N ASN A 189 22.00 5.44 -1.17
CA ASN A 189 21.52 4.20 -1.76
C ASN A 189 20.79 3.39 -0.69
N LEU A 190 19.75 2.67 -1.12
CA LEU A 190 18.92 1.85 -0.25
C LEU A 190 18.31 0.70 -1.05
N TRP A 191 17.71 -0.25 -0.34
CA TRP A 191 16.99 -1.37 -0.95
C TRP A 191 15.49 -1.12 -0.90
N GLN A 192 14.85 -1.22 -2.06
CA GLN A 192 13.40 -1.23 -2.20
C GLN A 192 12.92 -2.66 -2.43
N CYS A 193 12.34 -3.26 -1.38
CA CYS A 193 11.78 -4.61 -1.44
C CYS A 193 10.29 -4.55 -1.76
N VAL A 194 9.87 -5.27 -2.80
CA VAL A 194 8.52 -5.23 -3.35
C VAL A 194 7.86 -6.61 -3.24
N PHE A 195 6.70 -6.63 -2.59
CA PHE A 195 5.81 -7.78 -2.53
C PHE A 195 4.58 -7.43 -3.34
N ASN A 196 4.52 -7.99 -4.55
CA ASN A 196 3.40 -7.75 -5.45
C ASN A 196 2.18 -8.52 -4.98
N GLU A 197 1.00 -7.93 -5.19
CA GLU A 197 -0.29 -8.58 -4.92
C GLU A 197 -0.49 -8.97 -3.44
N THR A 198 0.15 -8.25 -2.52
CA THR A 198 -0.08 -8.37 -1.08
C THR A 198 -1.54 -8.08 -0.77
N LEU A 199 -2.19 -9.01 -0.08
CA LEU A 199 -3.55 -8.90 0.38
C LEU A 199 -3.63 -7.89 1.53
N LEU A 200 -4.60 -6.99 1.48
CA LEU A 200 -5.01 -6.14 2.58
C LEU A 200 -6.50 -6.38 2.87
N GLU A 201 -6.82 -6.76 4.09
CA GLU A 201 -8.17 -7.08 4.55
C GLU A 201 -8.47 -6.37 5.86
N GLY A 202 -9.64 -5.72 5.94
CA GLY A 202 -10.02 -4.94 7.10
C GLY A 202 -11.44 -5.22 7.57
N TYR A 203 -11.61 -5.24 8.88
CA TYR A 203 -12.90 -5.34 9.56
C TYR A 203 -13.08 -4.13 10.46
N ILE A 204 -14.20 -3.41 10.30
CA ILE A 204 -14.54 -2.24 11.10
C ILE A 204 -15.74 -2.59 11.97
N TYR A 205 -15.57 -2.43 13.29
CA TYR A 205 -16.59 -2.75 14.27
C TYR A 205 -17.26 -1.46 14.74
N VAL A 206 -18.48 -1.20 14.25
CA VAL A 206 -19.27 -0.04 14.64
C VAL A 206 -20.24 -0.45 15.73
N THR A 207 -19.93 -0.10 16.98
CA THR A 207 -20.88 -0.26 18.10
C THR A 207 -21.87 0.91 18.14
N ARG A 208 -23.11 0.65 18.58
CA ARG A 208 -24.08 1.74 18.80
C ARG A 208 -23.65 2.56 20.00
N VAL A 209 -23.11 3.76 19.77
CA VAL A 209 -22.88 4.72 20.85
C VAL A 209 -24.25 5.16 21.39
N THR A 210 -24.60 4.76 22.61
CA THR A 210 -25.78 5.29 23.32
C THR A 210 -25.51 6.74 23.69
N SER A 211 -25.90 7.66 22.80
CA SER A 211 -26.16 9.09 23.03
C SER A 211 -25.46 9.73 24.23
N THR A 212 -24.14 9.66 24.28
CA THR A 212 -23.28 10.49 25.13
C THR A 212 -21.88 10.31 24.57
N ALA A 213 -21.52 11.12 23.57
CA ALA A 213 -20.13 11.22 23.16
C ALA A 213 -19.34 11.73 24.39
N PRO A 214 -18.36 10.98 24.92
CA PRO A 214 -17.40 11.62 25.80
C PRO A 214 -16.63 12.62 24.91
N ASN A 215 -16.64 13.88 25.33
CA ASN A 215 -15.69 14.89 24.87
C ASN A 215 -14.28 14.48 25.35
N THR A 216 -13.77 13.35 24.91
CA THR A 216 -12.36 13.02 25.01
C THR A 216 -11.68 13.91 23.98
N ALA A 217 -10.72 14.73 24.42
CA ALA A 217 -9.96 15.62 23.56
C ALA A 217 -9.48 14.84 22.33
N LYS A 218 -10.06 15.15 21.16
CA LYS A 218 -9.69 14.51 19.89
C LYS A 218 -8.25 14.89 19.60
N THR A 219 -7.33 13.95 19.79
CA THR A 219 -5.94 14.17 19.41
C THR A 219 -5.93 14.34 17.90
N LYS A 220 -5.55 15.52 17.42
CA LYS A 220 -5.43 15.73 15.99
C LYS A 220 -4.06 15.24 15.55
N ILE A 221 -4.00 14.08 14.90
CA ILE A 221 -2.77 13.61 14.24
C ILE A 221 -2.78 14.18 12.82
N ALA A 222 -1.74 14.95 12.47
CA ALA A 222 -1.63 15.62 11.17
C ALA A 222 -2.88 16.48 10.80
N GLY A 223 -3.60 17.02 11.79
CA GLY A 223 -4.81 17.82 11.57
C GLY A 223 -6.12 17.02 11.39
N LEU A 224 -6.04 15.69 11.28
CA LEU A 224 -7.18 14.78 11.16
C LEU A 224 -7.68 14.34 12.53
N SER A 225 -8.98 14.01 12.64
CA SER A 225 -9.51 13.37 13.85
C SER A 225 -9.26 11.87 13.81
N ASP A 226 -9.03 11.26 14.97
CA ASP A 226 -8.91 9.81 15.09
C ASP A 226 -10.18 9.10 14.56
N PHE A 227 -9.98 7.93 13.96
CA PHE A 227 -11.05 7.08 13.46
C PHE A 227 -11.86 6.51 14.64
N PRO A 228 -13.18 6.77 14.72
CA PRO A 228 -13.95 6.58 15.97
C PRO A 228 -14.40 5.12 16.20
N TYR A 229 -13.85 4.16 15.48
CA TYR A 229 -14.28 2.76 15.51
C TYR A 229 -13.08 1.84 15.63
N SER A 230 -13.23 0.74 16.36
CA SER A 230 -12.23 -0.31 16.38
C SER A 230 -12.13 -0.98 15.00
N MET A 231 -10.90 -1.25 14.58
CA MET A 231 -10.61 -1.86 13.29
C MET A 231 -9.57 -2.96 13.43
N ARG A 232 -9.84 -4.12 12.84
CA ARG A 232 -8.84 -5.18 12.67
C ARG A 232 -8.34 -5.15 11.24
N LEU A 233 -7.03 -5.03 11.07
CA LEU A 233 -6.38 -4.99 9.77
C LEU A 233 -5.46 -6.20 9.64
N PHE A 234 -5.51 -6.83 8.49
CA PHE A 234 -4.67 -7.94 8.11
C PHE A 234 -3.96 -7.60 6.82
N GLU A 235 -2.70 -7.94 6.78
CA GLU A 235 -1.93 -7.94 5.57
C GLU A 235 -1.27 -9.30 5.42
N GLU A 236 -1.35 -9.86 4.22
CA GLU A 236 -0.82 -11.19 3.94
C GLU A 236 -0.21 -11.23 2.53
N TRP A 237 0.95 -11.84 2.41
CA TRP A 237 1.52 -12.24 1.15
C TRP A 237 1.75 -13.75 1.16
N ALA A 238 1.26 -14.43 0.13
CA ALA A 238 1.36 -15.88 -0.01
C ALA A 238 2.12 -16.27 -1.29
N PRO A 239 2.95 -17.33 -1.24
CA PRO A 239 3.65 -17.86 -2.40
C PRO A 239 2.63 -18.46 -3.38
N GLY A 240 2.61 -17.92 -4.60
CA GLY A 240 1.63 -18.28 -5.64
C GLY A 240 1.47 -17.21 -6.72
N GLY A 241 1.90 -15.98 -6.43
CA GLY A 241 2.02 -14.87 -7.38
C GLY A 241 3.46 -14.65 -7.89
N LYS A 242 3.79 -13.39 -8.21
CA LYS A 242 5.15 -12.99 -8.62
C LYS A 242 6.12 -13.10 -7.44
N THR A 243 7.31 -13.65 -7.69
CA THR A 243 8.39 -13.70 -6.70
C THR A 243 8.73 -12.29 -6.22
N PRO A 244 8.76 -12.04 -4.90
CA PRO A 244 9.14 -10.75 -4.37
C PRO A 244 10.64 -10.53 -4.58
N TYR A 245 11.04 -9.26 -4.68
CA TYR A 245 12.42 -8.88 -5.01
C TYR A 245 12.80 -7.61 -4.27
N CYS A 246 14.10 -7.40 -4.09
CA CYS A 246 14.67 -6.13 -3.64
C CYS A 246 15.50 -5.53 -4.77
N GLN A 247 15.20 -4.30 -5.14
CA GLN A 247 15.96 -3.53 -6.11
C GLN A 247 16.72 -2.42 -5.39
N LYS A 248 17.97 -2.21 -5.77
CA LYS A 248 18.76 -1.11 -5.26
C LYS A 248 18.28 0.18 -5.91
N VAL A 249 18.06 1.20 -5.11
CA VAL A 249 17.61 2.52 -5.56
C VAL A 249 18.46 3.61 -4.94
N THR A 250 18.50 4.77 -5.59
CA THR A 250 19.15 5.97 -5.08
C THR A 250 18.13 7.07 -4.82
N MET A 251 18.33 7.81 -3.73
CA MET A 251 17.45 8.91 -3.34
C MET A 251 17.79 10.19 -4.11
N GLY A 252 16.85 10.68 -4.91
CA GLY A 252 16.95 11.99 -5.56
C GLY A 252 16.86 13.15 -4.56
N SER A 253 17.33 14.32 -4.96
CA SER A 253 17.19 15.57 -4.17
C SER A 253 15.76 16.05 -4.02
N ASP A 254 14.86 15.56 -4.85
CA ASP A 254 13.42 15.83 -4.87
C ASP A 254 12.60 14.77 -4.11
N GLY A 255 13.26 13.81 -3.44
CA GLY A 255 12.61 12.70 -2.72
C GLY A 255 12.17 11.55 -3.64
N THR A 256 12.47 11.61 -4.94
CA THR A 256 12.18 10.49 -5.85
C THR A 256 13.17 9.35 -5.66
N LEU A 257 12.73 8.11 -5.87
CA LEU A 257 13.58 6.93 -5.87
C LEU A 257 13.89 6.54 -7.32
N ALA A 258 15.16 6.56 -7.68
CA ALA A 258 15.61 6.14 -9.01
C ALA A 258 16.23 4.72 -8.94
N PRO A 259 15.76 3.78 -9.77
CA PRO A 259 16.27 2.42 -9.77
C PRO A 259 17.71 2.33 -10.26
N LEU A 260 18.50 1.47 -9.63
CA LEU A 260 19.83 1.05 -10.07
C LEU A 260 19.73 -0.35 -10.70
N ALA A 261 20.83 -0.81 -11.31
CA ALA A 261 20.86 -2.06 -12.07
C ALA A 261 20.81 -3.34 -11.20
N GLU A 262 21.04 -3.20 -9.89
CA GLU A 262 21.13 -4.33 -8.96
C GLU A 262 19.73 -4.71 -8.45
N GLU A 263 19.33 -5.96 -8.71
CA GLU A 263 18.05 -6.53 -8.28
C GLU A 263 18.26 -7.97 -7.81
N ILE A 264 17.61 -8.33 -6.71
CA ILE A 264 17.74 -9.63 -6.06
C ILE A 264 16.35 -10.19 -5.80
N ALA A 265 16.04 -11.32 -6.43
CA ALA A 265 14.83 -12.08 -6.10
C ALA A 265 14.96 -12.70 -4.70
N LEU A 266 13.92 -12.54 -3.88
CA LEU A 266 13.87 -13.13 -2.54
C LEU A 266 13.63 -14.63 -2.62
N ARG A 267 14.27 -15.37 -1.72
CA ARG A 267 14.10 -16.83 -1.63
C ARG A 267 12.87 -17.14 -0.80
N LEU A 268 11.94 -17.88 -1.40
CA LEU A 268 10.69 -18.29 -0.77
C LEU A 268 10.83 -19.66 -0.13
N GLU A 269 10.17 -19.85 1.00
CA GLU A 269 10.06 -21.16 1.64
C GLU A 269 9.26 -22.11 0.72
N ASP A 270 9.73 -23.35 0.56
CA ASP A 270 9.08 -24.35 -0.29
C ASP A 270 7.94 -25.06 0.47
N PRO A 271 6.67 -24.88 0.08
CA PRO A 271 5.53 -25.55 0.71
C PRO A 271 5.63 -27.09 0.63
N GLN A 272 6.28 -27.63 -0.42
CA GLN A 272 6.31 -29.06 -0.70
C GLN A 272 7.44 -29.81 0.05
N GLY A 273 8.55 -29.12 0.37
CA GLY A 273 9.67 -29.71 1.10
C GLY A 273 9.31 -30.12 2.54
N ASN A 274 8.40 -29.38 3.18
CA ASN A 274 7.96 -29.63 4.55
C ASN A 274 7.09 -30.88 4.70
N VAL A 275 6.30 -31.25 3.68
CA VAL A 275 5.48 -32.46 3.70
C VAL A 275 6.38 -33.72 3.67
N ALA A 276 7.44 -33.71 2.86
CA ALA A 276 8.38 -34.83 2.76
C ALA A 276 9.28 -34.98 4.01
N ALA A 277 9.71 -33.86 4.60
CA ALA A 277 10.49 -33.86 5.84
C ALA A 277 9.65 -34.29 7.06
N SER A 278 8.36 -33.90 7.11
CA SER A 278 7.42 -34.32 8.16
C SER A 278 7.11 -35.82 8.06
N MET A 279 6.90 -36.36 6.85
CA MET A 279 6.69 -37.81 6.67
C MET A 279 7.92 -38.63 7.05
N SER A 280 9.13 -38.11 6.81
CA SER A 280 10.39 -38.79 7.16
C SER A 280 10.67 -38.83 8.67
N ARG A 281 10.16 -37.86 9.45
CA ARG A 281 10.25 -37.85 10.92
C ARG A 281 9.15 -38.67 11.62
N SER A 282 8.10 -39.07 10.90
CA SER A 282 6.92 -39.77 11.45
C SER A 282 7.03 -41.31 11.44
N THR A 283 8.21 -41.89 11.65
CA THR A 283 8.36 -43.36 11.83
C THR A 283 8.80 -43.80 13.23
N LYS A 284 8.95 -42.88 14.20
CA LYS A 284 9.20 -43.25 15.60
C LYS A 284 8.56 -42.27 16.58
N ARG A 285 7.28 -42.47 16.92
CA ARG A 285 6.77 -42.43 18.30
C ARG A 285 5.27 -42.66 18.33
N THR A 286 4.91 -43.77 18.98
CA THR A 286 3.59 -44.11 19.46
C THR A 286 3.17 -43.15 20.57
N GLY A 287 1.94 -42.67 20.50
CA GLY A 287 1.19 -42.13 21.64
C GLY A 287 1.34 -40.63 21.88
N ASP A 288 0.17 -40.00 21.98
CA ASP A 288 -0.15 -38.79 22.74
C ASP A 288 -0.37 -37.48 21.95
N ARG A 289 -1.61 -36.98 22.17
CA ARG A 289 -2.16 -35.64 21.90
C ARG A 289 -2.28 -35.18 20.44
N GLU A 290 -3.51 -35.19 19.94
CA GLU A 290 -4.02 -34.28 18.90
C GLU A 290 -3.86 -32.82 19.34
N GLN A 291 -2.62 -32.34 19.33
CA GLN A 291 -2.36 -30.92 19.22
C GLN A 291 -2.38 -30.68 17.72
N ARG A 292 -3.47 -30.07 17.23
CA ARG A 292 -3.54 -29.44 15.91
C ARG A 292 -2.29 -28.57 15.78
N GLN A 293 -1.26 -29.13 15.19
CA GLN A 293 -0.12 -28.41 14.68
C GLN A 293 -0.70 -27.62 13.52
N GLU A 294 -1.10 -26.39 13.83
CA GLU A 294 -1.44 -25.36 12.84
C GLU A 294 -0.38 -25.47 11.76
N VAL A 295 -0.80 -25.92 10.57
CA VAL A 295 0.06 -26.02 9.39
C VAL A 295 0.76 -24.67 9.32
N ARG A 296 2.10 -24.68 9.48
CA ARG A 296 2.91 -23.46 9.44
C ARG A 296 2.58 -22.83 8.11
N ALA A 297 1.86 -21.74 8.20
CA ALA A 297 1.20 -21.14 7.09
C ALA A 297 2.33 -20.44 6.31
N ASP A 298 2.61 -20.85 5.06
CA ASP A 298 3.77 -20.41 4.25
C ASP A 298 3.66 -18.95 3.80
N HIS A 299 3.02 -18.10 4.61
CA HIS A 299 2.68 -16.73 4.29
C HIS A 299 3.53 -15.78 5.13
N CYS A 300 3.78 -14.60 4.57
CA CYS A 300 4.22 -13.47 5.35
C CYS A 300 2.98 -12.68 5.74
N GLN A 301 2.83 -12.35 7.02
CA GLN A 301 1.62 -11.70 7.51
C GLN A 301 1.91 -10.64 8.57
N CYS A 302 1.01 -9.67 8.63
CA CYS A 302 0.91 -8.65 9.65
C CYS A 302 -0.55 -8.56 10.11
N GLN A 303 -0.75 -8.40 11.42
CA GLN A 303 -2.08 -8.18 11.98
C GLN A 303 -2.03 -7.01 12.97
N TRP A 304 -2.94 -6.06 12.80
CA TRP A 304 -3.13 -4.95 13.71
C TRP A 304 -4.54 -4.93 14.28
N LEU A 305 -4.64 -4.47 15.53
CA LEU A 305 -5.88 -4.05 16.14
C LEU A 305 -5.73 -2.56 16.43
N VAL A 306 -6.61 -1.76 15.83
CA VAL A 306 -6.65 -0.32 16.02
C VAL A 306 -7.88 -0.01 16.86
N ASP A 307 -7.67 0.67 17.97
CA ASP A 307 -8.74 1.15 18.84
C ASP A 307 -9.16 2.56 18.41
N GLY A 308 -10.47 2.83 18.48
CA GLY A 308 -11.06 4.12 18.12
C GLY A 308 -11.55 4.94 19.31
#